data_AF-A0A6A0H2A5-F1
#
_entry.id   AF-A0A6A0H2A5-F1
#
_cell.length_a   1.000
_cell.length_b   1.000
_cell.length_c   1.000
_cell.angle_alpha   90.00
_cell.angle_beta   90.00
_cell.angle_gamma   90.00
#
_symmetry.space_group_name_H-M   'P 1'
#
loop_
_entity.id
_entity.type
_entity.pdbx_description
1 polymer ?
#
loop_
_entity_poly.entity_id
_entity_poly.type
_entity_poly.pdbx_seq_one_letter_code
_entity_poly.pdbx_strand_id
1 'polypeptide(L)'
;MVSDKNQSVKRKTIDDNPGAPPKKGHWALGLKDAVKDPDMRVFRDDLIVIIKDKYPKARHHYLVLPHESLASLKNVKSEHLSLLQHIDAEARKFTAATHPGVVFR
;
A
#
# COMPACT_ATOMS: atom_id res chain seq x y z
N MET A 1 -48.97 22.82 -25.64
CA MET A 1 -47.81 23.57 -25.08
C MET A 1 -48.04 23.60 -23.59
N VAL A 2 -47.26 23.01 -22.69
CA VAL A 2 -45.94 22.38 -22.69
C VAL A 2 -45.94 21.42 -21.48
N SER A 3 -45.22 20.32 -21.61
CA SER A 3 -44.96 19.32 -20.57
C SER A 3 -43.83 19.78 -19.64
N ASP A 4 -43.92 19.48 -18.33
CA ASP A 4 -42.77 19.37 -17.41
C ASP A 4 -43.13 18.38 -16.29
N LYS A 5 -42.74 17.10 -16.35
CA LYS A 5 -41.47 16.46 -15.93
C LYS A 5 -41.10 16.57 -14.43
N ASN A 6 -41.45 15.48 -13.73
CA ASN A 6 -40.54 14.57 -13.02
C ASN A 6 -39.82 15.07 -11.75
N GLN A 7 -40.37 14.74 -10.57
CA GLN A 7 -39.61 14.61 -9.32
C GLN A 7 -39.52 13.12 -8.95
N SER A 8 -38.34 12.52 -9.16
CA SER A 8 -38.06 11.15 -8.72
C SER A 8 -37.25 11.20 -7.42
N VAL A 9 -37.93 11.02 -6.29
CA VAL A 9 -37.30 10.73 -5.01
C VAL A 9 -36.96 9.23 -5.00
N LYS A 10 -35.68 8.87 -5.20
CA LYS A 10 -35.21 7.49 -5.01
C LYS A 10 -34.57 7.33 -3.62
N ARG A 11 -35.20 6.44 -2.86
CA ARG A 11 -34.97 6.09 -1.45
C ARG A 11 -33.61 5.41 -1.22
N LYS A 12 -33.12 5.60 0.01
CA LYS A 12 -32.03 4.87 0.69
C LYS A 12 -32.36 3.38 0.76
N THR A 13 -31.49 2.51 0.25
CA THR A 13 -31.52 1.07 0.58
C THR A 13 -30.44 0.78 1.62
N ILE A 14 -30.90 0.43 2.81
CA ILE A 14 -30.14 -0.31 3.80
C ILE A 14 -30.24 -1.76 3.34
N ASP A 15 -29.18 -2.28 2.73
CA ASP A 15 -29.10 -3.68 2.34
C ASP A 15 -28.59 -4.51 3.53
N ASP A 16 -29.49 -4.83 4.46
CA ASP A 16 -29.28 -5.89 5.45
C ASP A 16 -29.60 -7.25 4.80
N ASN A 17 -28.58 -7.87 4.19
CA ASN A 17 -28.65 -9.27 3.79
C ASN A 17 -27.69 -10.10 4.67
N PRO A 18 -28.17 -10.96 5.58
CA PRO A 18 -27.35 -11.66 6.56
C PRO A 18 -26.56 -12.86 5.98
N GLY A 19 -26.57 -13.06 4.65
CA GLY A 19 -25.89 -14.17 3.98
C GLY A 19 -24.86 -13.77 2.93
N ALA A 20 -24.53 -12.47 2.79
CA ALA A 20 -23.51 -12.05 1.84
C ALA A 20 -22.12 -12.43 2.39
N PRO A 21 -21.28 -13.17 1.63
CA PRO A 21 -19.90 -13.40 2.03
C PRO A 21 -19.22 -12.04 2.25
N PRO A 22 -18.37 -11.89 3.29
CA PRO A 22 -17.78 -10.61 3.62
C PRO A 22 -17.11 -10.04 2.37
N LYS A 23 -17.56 -8.86 1.93
CA LYS A 23 -16.97 -8.17 0.79
C LYS A 23 -15.47 -8.07 1.08
N LYS A 24 -14.64 -8.78 0.31
CA LYS A 24 -13.19 -8.75 0.46
C LYS A 24 -12.78 -7.29 0.41
N GLY A 25 -12.41 -6.73 1.56
CA GLY A 25 -11.95 -5.36 1.66
C GLY A 25 -10.85 -5.14 0.62
N HIS A 26 -10.85 -3.96 -0.02
CA HIS A 26 -9.86 -3.62 -1.03
C HIS A 26 -8.46 -3.90 -0.46
N TRP A 27 -7.64 -4.72 -1.13
CA TRP A 27 -6.35 -5.21 -0.61
C TRP A 27 -5.42 -4.08 -0.13
N ALA A 28 -5.52 -2.89 -0.73
CA ALA A 28 -4.77 -1.71 -0.29
C ALA A 28 -5.12 -1.24 1.12
N LEU A 29 -6.32 -1.54 1.64
CA LEU A 29 -6.68 -1.28 3.03
C LEU A 29 -5.88 -2.19 3.96
N GLY A 30 -5.79 -3.48 3.62
CA GLY A 30 -4.97 -4.44 4.37
C GLY A 30 -3.47 -4.10 4.35
N LEU A 31 -2.98 -3.47 3.28
CA LEU A 31 -1.60 -2.96 3.23
C LEU A 31 -1.39 -1.78 4.19
N LYS A 32 -2.32 -0.82 4.23
CA LYS A 32 -2.25 0.31 5.16
C LYS A 32 -2.23 -0.14 6.61
N ASP A 33 -2.97 -1.20 6.93
CA ASP A 33 -2.97 -1.79 8.27
C ASP A 33 -1.64 -2.49 8.56
N ALA A 34 -1.09 -3.24 7.61
CA ALA A 34 0.22 -3.89 7.73
C ALA A 34 1.38 -2.89 7.93
N VAL A 35 1.29 -1.68 7.37
CA VAL A 35 2.27 -0.61 7.60
C VAL A 35 2.24 -0.09 9.05
N LYS A 36 1.06 -0.04 9.66
CA LYS A 36 0.88 0.42 11.04
C LYS A 36 1.29 -0.64 12.06
N ASP A 37 1.17 -1.91 11.70
CA ASP A 37 1.54 -3.04 12.52
C ASP A 37 3.04 -3.00 12.92
N PRO A 38 3.37 -2.86 14.21
CA PRO A 38 4.75 -2.85 14.67
C PRO A 38 5.48 -4.17 14.46
N ASP A 39 4.78 -5.32 14.46
CA ASP A 39 5.41 -6.64 14.35
C ASP A 39 5.86 -6.96 12.91
N MET A 40 5.18 -6.35 11.94
CA MET A 40 5.52 -6.45 10.52
C MET A 40 6.65 -5.50 10.13
N ARG A 41 6.91 -4.46 10.92
CA ARG A 41 7.86 -3.41 10.60
C ARG A 41 9.27 -3.78 11.03
N VAL A 42 10.19 -3.78 10.08
CA VAL A 42 11.61 -4.12 10.32
C VAL A 42 12.51 -2.89 10.32
N PHE A 43 12.07 -1.81 9.67
CA PHE A 43 12.77 -0.53 9.66
C PHE A 43 11.78 0.61 9.46
N ARG A 44 12.09 1.79 10.02
CA ARG A 44 11.35 3.02 9.79
C ARG A 44 12.25 4.23 9.99
N ASP A 45 12.12 5.19 9.10
CA ASP A 45 12.62 6.55 9.27
C ASP A 45 11.54 7.57 8.84
N ASP A 46 11.95 8.82 8.65
CA ASP A 46 11.08 9.93 8.29
C ASP A 46 10.60 9.88 6.82
N LEU A 47 11.27 9.12 5.94
CA LEU A 47 10.97 9.06 4.51
C LEU A 47 10.25 7.77 4.13
N ILE A 48 10.63 6.64 4.74
CA ILE A 48 10.21 5.31 4.33
C ILE A 48 9.91 4.38 5.52
N VAL A 49 9.29 3.25 5.20
CA VAL A 49 9.14 2.10 6.09
C VAL A 49 9.45 0.83 5.32
N ILE A 50 10.12 -0.12 5.98
CA ILE A 50 10.32 -1.47 5.46
C ILE A 50 9.50 -2.43 6.32
N ILE A 51 8.65 -3.23 5.67
CA ILE A 51 7.82 -4.24 6.32
C ILE A 51 8.03 -5.63 5.70
N LYS A 52 7.77 -6.68 6.48
CA LYS A 52 7.66 -8.05 5.97
C LYS A 52 6.42 -8.16 5.07
N ASP A 53 6.55 -8.84 3.94
CA ASP A 53 5.40 -9.15 3.11
C ASP A 53 4.51 -10.19 3.82
N LYS A 54 3.19 -9.96 3.85
CA LYS A 54 2.23 -10.86 4.51
C LYS A 54 2.03 -12.17 3.74
N TYR A 55 2.29 -12.19 2.44
CA TYR A 55 2.11 -13.32 1.54
C TYR A 55 3.38 -13.57 0.69
N PRO A 56 4.53 -13.84 1.34
CA PRO A 56 5.84 -13.83 0.70
C PRO A 56 5.95 -14.86 -0.42
N LYS A 57 6.58 -14.47 -1.53
CA LYS A 57 6.85 -15.32 -2.71
C LYS A 57 8.31 -15.77 -2.84
N ALA A 58 9.13 -15.43 -1.85
CA ALA A 58 10.55 -15.78 -1.76
C ALA A 58 10.95 -15.98 -0.29
N ARG A 59 12.15 -16.53 -0.05
CA ARG A 59 12.70 -16.70 1.31
C ARG A 59 12.81 -15.38 2.08
N HIS A 60 13.11 -14.31 1.36
CA HIS A 60 13.23 -12.95 1.87
C HIS A 60 12.37 -12.06 0.97
N HIS A 61 11.21 -11.64 1.47
CA HIS A 61 10.28 -10.78 0.73
C HIS A 61 9.83 -9.65 1.66
N TYR A 62 10.18 -8.44 1.27
CA TYR A 62 9.89 -7.22 2.03
C TYR A 62 9.26 -6.20 1.10
N LEU A 63 8.47 -5.30 1.69
CA LEU A 63 7.94 -4.13 1.00
C LEU A 63 8.63 -2.90 1.58
N VAL A 64 9.23 -2.09 0.69
CA VAL A 64 9.78 -0.78 1.03
C VAL A 64 8.78 0.25 0.52
N LEU A 65 8.26 1.07 1.43
CA LEU A 65 7.14 1.95 1.15
C LEU A 65 7.51 3.39 1.55
N PRO A 66 7.42 4.36 0.63
CA PRO A 66 7.57 5.77 1.00
C PRO A 66 6.35 6.26 1.78
N HIS A 67 6.56 7.19 2.70
CA HIS A 67 5.45 7.96 3.31
C HIS A 67 4.86 8.95 2.32
N GLU A 68 5.66 9.42 1.36
CA GLU A 68 5.19 10.24 0.25
C GLU A 68 4.27 9.45 -0.68
N SER A 69 3.13 10.05 -1.04
CA SER A 69 2.13 9.40 -1.89
C SER A 69 2.49 9.49 -3.37
N LEU A 70 3.14 8.43 -3.88
CA LEU A 70 3.35 8.22 -5.31
C LEU A 70 2.30 7.27 -5.88
N ALA A 71 1.31 7.82 -6.59
CA ALA A 71 0.16 7.05 -7.09
C ALA A 71 0.54 6.01 -8.15
N SER A 72 1.57 6.28 -8.96
CA SER A 72 2.08 5.34 -9.96
C SER A 72 3.48 5.73 -10.43
N LEU A 73 4.19 4.80 -11.06
CA LEU A 73 5.49 5.05 -11.69
C LEU A 73 5.43 6.15 -12.77
N LYS A 74 4.27 6.38 -13.40
CA LYS A 74 4.10 7.44 -14.41
C LYS A 74 4.17 8.84 -13.81
N ASN A 75 4.00 8.97 -12.50
CA ASN A 75 3.99 10.23 -11.80
C ASN A 75 5.37 10.58 -11.22
N VAL A 76 6.36 9.69 -11.40
CA VAL A 76 7.73 9.93 -10.96
C VAL A 76 8.34 11.06 -11.80
N LYS A 77 8.96 12.01 -11.11
CA LYS A 77 9.67 13.16 -11.66
C LYS A 77 11.05 13.28 -11.05
N SER A 78 11.90 14.15 -11.61
CA SER A 78 13.25 14.43 -11.11
C SER A 78 13.30 14.83 -9.63
N GLU A 79 12.28 15.51 -9.11
CA GLU A 79 12.18 15.88 -7.69
C GLU A 79 12.16 14.66 -6.73
N HIS A 80 11.71 13.50 -7.20
CA HIS A 80 11.64 12.26 -6.41
C HIS A 80 12.94 11.45 -6.45
N LEU A 81 13.96 11.91 -7.19
CA LEU A 81 15.21 11.15 -7.35
C LEU A 81 15.89 10.86 -6.01
N SER A 82 15.93 11.86 -5.12
CA SER A 82 16.50 11.72 -3.78
C SER A 82 15.76 10.65 -2.96
N LEU A 83 14.44 10.64 -2.98
CA LEU A 83 13.61 9.64 -2.31
C LEU A 83 13.87 8.24 -2.86
N LEU A 84 13.94 8.07 -4.18
CA LEU A 84 14.18 6.77 -4.82
C LEU A 84 15.59 6.23 -4.51
N GLN A 85 16.60 7.11 -4.50
CA GLN A 85 17.95 6.75 -4.07
C GLN A 85 18.00 6.33 -2.60
N HIS A 86 17.27 7.03 -1.74
CA HIS A 86 17.14 6.69 -0.32
C HIS A 86 16.49 5.30 -0.12
N ILE A 87 15.41 5.02 -0.86
CA ILE A 87 14.74 3.71 -0.86
C ILE A 87 15.72 2.58 -1.22
N ASP A 88 16.48 2.72 -2.31
CA ASP A 88 17.44 1.69 -2.74
C ASP A 88 18.58 1.53 -1.74
N ALA A 89 19.12 2.64 -1.22
CA ALA A 89 20.21 2.62 -0.26
C ALA A 89 19.84 1.91 1.04
N GLU A 90 18.71 2.26 1.66
CA GLU A 90 18.27 1.63 2.91
C GLU A 90 17.84 0.17 2.69
N ALA A 91 17.23 -0.17 1.56
CA ALA A 91 16.90 -1.55 1.23
C ALA A 91 18.15 -2.44 1.12
N ARG A 92 19.20 -1.95 0.44
CA ARG A 92 20.48 -2.67 0.33
C ARG A 92 21.17 -2.81 1.68
N LYS A 93 21.22 -1.72 2.45
CA LYS A 93 21.80 -1.70 3.80
C LYS A 93 21.08 -2.68 4.73
N PHE A 94 19.76 -2.67 4.75
CA PHE A 94 18.94 -3.61 5.51
C PHE A 94 19.22 -5.07 5.10
N THR A 95 19.26 -5.34 3.79
CA THR A 95 19.50 -6.69 3.27
C THR A 95 20.90 -7.19 3.65
N ALA A 96 21.94 -6.36 3.48
CA ALA A 96 23.31 -6.71 3.82
C ALA A 96 23.50 -6.97 5.32
N ALA A 97 22.84 -6.19 6.18
CA ALA A 97 22.91 -6.36 7.63
C ALA A 97 22.14 -7.60 8.12
N THR A 98 20.99 -7.89 7.52
CA THR A 98 20.07 -8.93 8.02
C THR A 98 20.31 -10.29 7.38
N HIS A 99 20.75 -10.31 6.11
CA HIS A 99 20.91 -11.53 5.31
C HIS A 99 22.28 -11.55 4.62
N PRO A 100 23.38 -11.78 5.36
CA PRO A 100 24.72 -11.84 4.78
C PRO A 100 24.81 -12.88 3.66
N GLY A 101 25.42 -12.51 2.53
CA GLY A 101 25.54 -13.39 1.36
C GLY A 101 24.31 -13.45 0.45
N VAL A 102 23.19 -12.83 0.83
CA VAL A 102 22.04 -12.61 -0.07
C VAL A 102 22.25 -11.29 -0.81
N VAL A 103 22.19 -11.35 -2.15
CA VAL A 103 22.37 -10.18 -3.00
C VAL A 103 21.01 -9.73 -3.54
N PHE A 104 20.76 -8.43 -3.51
CA PHE A 104 19.62 -7.84 -4.20
C PHE A 104 19.84 -8.01 -5.71
N ARG A 105 18.96 -8.75 -6.38
CA ARG A 105 19.04 -9.04 -7.83
C ARG A 105 17.98 -8.27 -8.59
#